data_AF-A0ABD3JMZ9-F1
#
_entry.id   AF-A0ABD3JMZ9-F1
#
_cell.length_a   1.000
_cell.length_b   1.000
_cell.length_c   1.000
_cell.angle_alpha   90.00
_cell.angle_beta   90.00
_cell.angle_gamma   90.00
#
_symmetry.space_group_name_H-M   'P 1'
#
loop_
_entity.id
_entity.type
_entity.pdbx_description
1 polymer ?
#
loop_
_entity_poly.entity_id
_entity_poly.type
_entity_poly.pdbx_seq_one_letter_code
_entity_poly.pdbx_strand_id
1 'polypeptide(L)'
;MQSRNQGNYRNPCLTMHQPWASLLVYGIKRIEGRSWPAPIRGRLWIHAASKVPDESTIKAMEEFYREIYAVNGITEIKFPEHYPVSRLLGCVEVVGCVRGDELAHWEGVPEGVRLEALTDYCWLCEQPQKLVIPFEMRGYQKIYNLEKKMYEAAARGLTKVESPLPVKFPLPDPRDPFSLKPGSLLLNASESKQSEPGESSSLSAAIAGAQVAATQFSKNQNHSSSYSTRTSVMNIDTSRNVETASSDLEEIFAEAVRALKSS
;
A
#
# COMPACT_ATOMS: atom_id res chain seq x y z
N MET A 1 -15.52 -11.18 27.42
CA MET A 1 -14.23 -10.56 27.06
C MET A 1 -14.50 -9.46 26.04
N GLN A 2 -14.10 -8.23 26.37
CA GLN A 2 -14.62 -7.00 25.76
C GLN A 2 -14.17 -6.80 24.31
N SER A 3 -15.15 -6.65 23.42
CA SER A 3 -15.03 -6.08 22.08
C SER A 3 -14.42 -4.68 22.16
N ARG A 4 -13.13 -4.54 21.84
CA ARG A 4 -12.41 -3.27 21.85
C ARG A 4 -12.58 -2.58 20.49
N ASN A 5 -13.30 -1.46 20.49
CA ASN A 5 -13.29 -0.39 19.47
C ASN A 5 -13.44 -0.81 17.99
N GLN A 6 -14.51 -1.52 17.64
CA GLN A 6 -15.06 -1.31 16.29
C GLN A 6 -15.69 0.08 16.29
N GLY A 7 -15.06 1.05 15.61
CA GLY A 7 -15.71 2.34 15.37
C GLY A 7 -17.12 2.11 14.79
N ASN A 8 -18.07 3.01 15.06
CA ASN A 8 -19.45 2.90 14.55
C ASN A 8 -19.49 3.14 13.02
N TYR A 9 -18.92 2.21 12.27
CA TYR A 9 -18.79 2.22 10.83
C TYR A 9 -20.01 1.52 10.23
N ARG A 10 -20.89 2.30 9.60
CA ARG A 10 -22.08 1.79 8.91
C ARG A 10 -21.80 1.56 7.44
N ASN A 11 -21.15 2.54 6.81
CA ASN A 11 -20.78 2.52 5.39
C ASN A 11 -19.35 3.06 5.27
N PRO A 12 -18.34 2.32 5.77
CA PRO A 12 -16.99 2.82 5.85
C PRO A 12 -16.42 3.06 4.44
N CYS A 13 -15.71 4.17 4.30
CA CYS A 13 -15.00 4.57 3.10
C CYS A 13 -13.56 4.96 3.44
N LEU A 14 -12.65 4.60 2.54
CA LEU A 14 -11.25 4.96 2.60
C LEU A 14 -10.90 5.77 1.35
N THR A 15 -10.28 6.94 1.58
CA THR A 15 -9.66 7.70 0.50
C THR A 15 -8.24 7.20 0.26
N MET A 16 -7.93 6.92 -1.01
CA MET A 16 -6.67 6.34 -1.46
C MET A 16 -6.12 7.11 -2.66
N HIS A 17 -4.79 7.24 -2.76
CA HIS A 17 -4.17 7.85 -3.94
C HIS A 17 -4.31 6.96 -5.17
N GLN A 18 -4.33 7.59 -6.34
CA GLN A 18 -4.16 6.87 -7.59
C GLN A 18 -2.67 6.54 -7.80
N PRO A 19 -2.35 5.43 -8.50
CA PRO A 19 -3.26 4.50 -9.19
C PRO A 19 -3.89 3.43 -8.29
N TRP A 20 -3.46 3.28 -7.03
CA TRP A 20 -3.88 2.20 -6.14
C TRP A 20 -5.39 2.11 -5.92
N ALA A 21 -6.09 3.25 -5.85
CA ALA A 21 -7.54 3.28 -5.70
C ALA A 21 -8.26 2.54 -6.84
N SER A 22 -7.92 2.85 -8.09
CA SER A 22 -8.45 2.14 -9.25
C SER A 22 -8.00 0.69 -9.28
N LEU A 23 -6.70 0.41 -9.08
CA LEU A 23 -6.19 -0.96 -9.13
C LEU A 23 -6.88 -1.89 -8.12
N LEU A 24 -7.27 -1.37 -6.96
CA LEU A 24 -7.98 -2.12 -5.92
C LEU A 24 -9.43 -2.44 -6.33
N VAL A 25 -10.20 -1.46 -6.81
CA VAL A 25 -11.59 -1.70 -7.24
C VAL A 25 -11.69 -2.45 -8.57
N TYR A 26 -10.63 -2.44 -9.39
CA TYR A 26 -10.51 -3.28 -10.59
C TYR A 26 -10.02 -4.69 -10.26
N GLY A 27 -9.78 -5.01 -8.98
CA GLY A 27 -9.41 -6.36 -8.56
C GLY A 27 -8.02 -6.81 -9.00
N ILE A 28 -7.16 -5.87 -9.39
CA ILE A 28 -5.76 -6.10 -9.75
C ILE A 28 -4.91 -6.09 -8.47
N LYS A 29 -5.08 -5.05 -7.66
CA LYS A 29 -4.53 -4.95 -6.30
C LYS A 29 -5.40 -5.72 -5.33
N ARG A 30 -4.78 -6.55 -4.48
CA ARG A 30 -5.50 -7.44 -3.53
C ARG A 30 -5.24 -7.07 -2.08
N ILE A 31 -4.18 -6.30 -1.83
CA ILE A 31 -3.75 -5.94 -0.48
C ILE A 31 -3.77 -4.43 -0.35
N GLU A 32 -4.48 -3.90 0.64
CA GLU A 32 -4.37 -2.50 1.04
C GLU A 32 -3.32 -2.34 2.15
N GLY A 33 -2.28 -1.55 1.88
CA GLY A 33 -1.12 -1.41 2.76
C GLY A 33 -1.20 -0.19 3.67
N ARG A 34 -1.00 -0.36 4.97
CA ARG A 34 -1.06 0.72 5.97
C ARG A 34 -0.01 0.56 7.08
N SER A 35 0.31 1.66 7.75
CA SER A 35 1.11 1.67 8.99
C SER A 35 0.31 1.30 10.25
N TRP A 36 -0.96 0.92 10.09
CA TRP A 36 -1.87 0.59 11.18
C TRP A 36 -2.83 -0.54 10.78
N PRO A 37 -3.29 -1.36 11.76
CA PRO A 37 -4.15 -2.51 11.48
C PRO A 37 -5.55 -2.10 11.03
N ALA A 38 -6.21 -2.94 10.25
CA ALA A 38 -7.57 -2.69 9.79
C ALA A 38 -8.56 -2.65 10.97
N PRO A 39 -9.28 -1.53 11.21
CA PRO A 39 -10.21 -1.37 12.33
C PRO A 39 -11.61 -1.91 11.98
N ILE A 40 -11.78 -2.41 10.76
CA ILE A 40 -13.03 -2.92 10.20
C ILE A 40 -12.83 -4.28 9.54
N ARG A 41 -13.96 -4.95 9.31
CA ARG A 41 -14.13 -6.10 8.43
C ARG A 41 -15.41 -5.90 7.61
N GLY A 42 -15.50 -6.57 6.47
CA GLY A 42 -16.61 -6.44 5.54
C GLY A 42 -16.40 -5.31 4.52
N ARG A 43 -17.51 -4.80 3.95
CA ARG A 43 -17.47 -3.85 2.84
C ARG A 43 -16.73 -2.56 3.22
N LEU A 44 -15.78 -2.17 2.38
CA LEU A 44 -15.08 -0.88 2.41
C LEU A 44 -15.22 -0.18 1.07
N TRP A 45 -15.80 1.01 1.09
CA TRP A 45 -15.91 1.88 -0.08
C TRP A 45 -14.58 2.56 -0.39
N ILE A 46 -14.23 2.67 -1.66
CA ILE A 46 -12.96 3.24 -2.11
C ILE A 46 -13.21 4.55 -2.85
N HIS A 47 -12.64 5.62 -2.31
CA HIS A 47 -12.62 6.94 -2.90
C HIS A 47 -11.22 7.27 -3.41
N ALA A 48 -11.11 7.78 -4.64
CA ALA A 48 -9.85 8.27 -5.18
C ALA A 48 -9.56 9.69 -4.67
N ALA A 49 -8.39 9.88 -4.07
CA ALA A 49 -7.91 11.18 -3.63
C ALA A 49 -7.81 12.19 -4.79
N SER A 50 -7.64 13.48 -4.45
CA SER A 50 -7.65 14.57 -5.43
C SER A 50 -6.33 14.75 -6.19
N LYS A 51 -5.21 14.25 -5.67
CA LYS A 51 -3.91 14.37 -6.36
C LYS A 51 -3.93 13.48 -7.61
N VAL A 52 -3.70 14.11 -8.76
CA VAL A 52 -3.50 13.43 -10.05
C VAL A 52 -2.22 12.59 -9.96
N PRO A 53 -2.26 11.31 -10.36
CA PRO A 53 -1.07 10.46 -10.36
C PRO A 53 -0.11 10.86 -11.48
N ASP A 54 1.19 10.86 -11.20
CA ASP A 54 2.19 11.06 -12.25
C ASP A 54 2.21 9.86 -13.20
N GLU A 55 2.45 10.08 -14.49
CA GLU A 55 2.49 9.00 -15.50
C GLU A 55 3.53 7.93 -15.16
N SER A 56 4.69 8.34 -14.62
CA SER A 56 5.73 7.42 -14.15
C SER A 56 5.25 6.54 -13.00
N THR A 57 4.39 7.06 -12.12
CA THR A 57 3.78 6.31 -11.01
C THR A 57 2.78 5.29 -11.54
N ILE A 58 1.95 5.68 -12.51
CA ILE A 58 1.03 4.73 -13.18
C ILE A 58 1.86 3.61 -13.82
N LYS A 59 2.83 3.95 -14.66
CA LYS A 59 3.66 2.96 -15.37
C LYS A 59 4.39 2.02 -14.41
N ALA A 60 5.01 2.56 -13.35
CA ALA A 60 5.70 1.74 -12.35
C ALA A 60 4.77 0.75 -11.66
N MET A 61 3.54 1.18 -11.32
CA MET A 61 2.57 0.30 -10.68
C MET A 61 1.96 -0.72 -11.65
N GLU A 62 1.71 -0.35 -12.90
CA GLU A 62 1.25 -1.31 -13.92
C GLU A 62 2.32 -2.36 -14.20
N GLU A 63 3.58 -1.96 -14.32
CA GLU A 63 4.71 -2.88 -14.49
C GLU A 63 4.85 -3.83 -13.29
N PHE A 64 4.81 -3.30 -12.07
CA PHE A 64 4.81 -4.10 -10.85
C PHE A 64 3.69 -5.15 -10.87
N TYR A 65 2.47 -4.76 -11.22
CA TYR A 65 1.38 -5.71 -11.29
C TYR A 65 1.52 -6.70 -12.46
N ARG A 66 2.13 -6.34 -13.59
CA ARG A 66 2.44 -7.32 -14.64
C ARG A 66 3.40 -8.39 -14.13
N GLU A 67 4.50 -7.98 -13.51
CA GLU A 67 5.54 -8.88 -13.03
C GLU A 67 5.05 -9.82 -11.92
N ILE A 68 4.34 -9.33 -10.91
CA ILE A 68 3.84 -10.20 -9.83
C ILE A 68 2.71 -11.14 -10.27
N TYR A 69 2.02 -10.86 -11.38
CA TYR A 69 1.05 -11.80 -11.94
C TYR A 69 1.73 -12.81 -12.87
N ALA A 70 2.81 -12.41 -13.54
CA ALA A 70 3.62 -13.29 -14.38
C ALA A 70 4.28 -14.42 -13.57
N VAL A 71 4.68 -14.18 -12.31
CA VAL A 71 5.14 -15.28 -11.41
C VAL A 71 4.05 -16.32 -11.13
N ASN A 72 2.78 -15.97 -11.32
CA ASN A 72 1.65 -16.90 -11.25
C ASN A 72 1.17 -17.38 -12.63
N GLY A 73 1.94 -17.14 -13.70
CA GLY A 73 1.63 -17.55 -15.07
C GLY A 73 0.58 -16.69 -15.77
N ILE A 74 0.26 -15.51 -15.23
CA ILE A 74 -0.74 -14.59 -15.81
C ILE A 74 -0.01 -13.43 -16.49
N THR A 75 0.00 -13.43 -17.82
CA THR A 75 0.70 -12.42 -18.62
C THR A 75 -0.22 -11.33 -19.17
N GLU A 76 -1.51 -11.64 -19.33
CA GLU A 76 -2.50 -10.72 -19.91
C GLU A 76 -3.34 -10.06 -18.81
N ILE A 77 -2.98 -8.83 -18.43
CA ILE A 77 -3.72 -8.02 -17.47
C ILE A 77 -4.26 -6.78 -18.18
N LYS A 78 -5.58 -6.59 -18.09
CA LYS A 78 -6.23 -5.37 -18.56
C LYS A 78 -6.25 -4.33 -17.44
N PHE A 79 -5.41 -3.30 -17.60
CA PHE A 79 -5.38 -2.16 -16.68
C PHE A 79 -6.51 -1.15 -16.98
N PRO A 80 -6.92 -0.33 -15.99
CA PRO A 80 -7.83 0.78 -16.22
C PRO A 80 -7.27 1.78 -17.25
N GLU A 81 -8.07 2.15 -18.24
CA GLU A 81 -7.69 3.19 -19.22
C GLU A 81 -7.57 4.58 -18.58
N HIS A 82 -8.28 4.81 -17.47
CA HIS A 82 -8.32 6.08 -16.77
C HIS A 82 -8.27 5.91 -15.24
N TYR A 83 -7.62 6.86 -14.58
CA TYR A 83 -7.45 6.92 -13.13
C TYR A 83 -8.13 8.18 -12.55
N PRO A 84 -9.47 8.20 -12.44
CA PRO A 84 -10.21 9.39 -12.00
C PRO A 84 -9.84 9.78 -10.56
N VAL A 85 -9.79 11.08 -10.30
CA VAL A 85 -9.53 11.68 -8.97
C VAL A 85 -10.81 12.26 -8.37
N SER A 86 -10.84 12.44 -7.05
CA SER A 86 -11.97 13.05 -6.32
C SER A 86 -13.31 12.35 -6.54
N ARG A 87 -13.29 11.02 -6.73
CA ARG A 87 -14.49 10.23 -7.01
C ARG A 87 -14.56 8.96 -6.16
N LEU A 88 -15.77 8.62 -5.73
CA LEU A 88 -16.10 7.30 -5.22
C LEU A 88 -16.07 6.32 -6.40
N LEU A 89 -15.24 5.29 -6.31
CA LEU A 89 -15.00 4.37 -7.43
C LEU A 89 -15.77 3.06 -7.32
N GLY A 90 -16.00 2.59 -6.10
CA GLY A 90 -16.51 1.24 -5.85
C GLY A 90 -16.24 0.79 -4.42
N CYS A 91 -16.15 -0.51 -4.21
CA CYS A 91 -15.84 -1.10 -2.91
C CYS A 91 -15.15 -2.46 -3.04
N VAL A 92 -14.52 -2.87 -1.95
CA VAL A 92 -13.99 -4.22 -1.72
C VAL A 92 -14.53 -4.76 -0.40
N GLU A 93 -14.30 -6.03 -0.12
CA GLU A 93 -14.53 -6.64 1.19
C GLU A 93 -13.21 -6.83 1.92
N VAL A 94 -13.03 -6.19 3.08
CA VAL A 94 -11.88 -6.42 3.97
C VAL A 94 -12.15 -7.66 4.80
N VAL A 95 -11.50 -8.77 4.47
CA VAL A 95 -11.72 -10.08 5.13
C VAL A 95 -10.74 -10.33 6.27
N GLY A 96 -9.61 -9.63 6.30
CA GLY A 96 -8.53 -9.90 7.24
C GLY A 96 -7.53 -8.76 7.32
N CYS A 97 -6.64 -8.86 8.30
CA CYS A 97 -5.45 -8.04 8.37
C CYS A 97 -4.33 -8.87 8.97
N VAL A 98 -3.19 -8.91 8.30
CA VAL A 98 -1.97 -9.60 8.75
C VAL A 98 -0.80 -8.61 8.66
N ARG A 99 0.32 -8.94 9.26
CA ARG A 99 1.56 -8.17 9.08
C ARG A 99 2.17 -8.45 7.70
N GLY A 100 2.96 -7.50 7.19
CA GLY A 100 3.66 -7.67 5.91
C GLY A 100 4.60 -8.88 5.89
N ASP A 101 5.35 -9.10 6.97
CA ASP A 101 6.21 -10.27 7.12
C ASP A 101 5.43 -11.59 7.14
N GLU A 102 4.26 -11.62 7.77
CA GLU A 102 3.37 -12.78 7.73
C GLU A 102 2.87 -13.07 6.30
N LEU A 103 2.42 -12.03 5.57
CA LEU A 103 1.93 -12.19 4.20
C LEU A 103 3.02 -12.67 3.24
N ALA A 104 4.24 -12.13 3.36
CA ALA A 104 5.37 -12.49 2.50
C ALA A 104 5.73 -13.99 2.57
N HIS A 105 5.48 -14.63 3.72
CA HIS A 105 5.79 -16.04 3.97
C HIS A 105 4.56 -16.95 3.96
N TRP A 106 3.40 -16.45 3.54
CA TRP A 106 2.17 -17.22 3.60
C TRP A 106 2.00 -18.14 2.39
N GLU A 107 2.50 -19.37 2.49
CA GLU A 107 2.44 -20.39 1.41
C GLU A 107 1.01 -20.73 0.95
N GLY A 108 0.00 -20.45 1.80
CA GLY A 108 -1.41 -20.67 1.49
C GLY A 108 -2.01 -19.69 0.48
N VAL A 109 -1.27 -18.68 0.02
CA VAL A 109 -1.70 -17.73 -1.01
C VAL A 109 -0.71 -17.70 -2.20
N PRO A 110 -1.18 -17.33 -3.42
CA PRO A 110 -0.31 -17.25 -4.59
C PRO A 110 0.89 -16.31 -4.38
N GLU A 111 2.03 -16.64 -4.99
CA GLU A 111 3.27 -15.86 -4.87
C GLU A 111 3.10 -14.37 -5.20
N GLY A 112 2.37 -14.03 -6.25
CA GLY A 112 2.10 -12.64 -6.60
C GLY A 112 1.35 -11.85 -5.52
N VAL A 113 0.54 -12.53 -4.69
CA VAL A 113 -0.13 -11.91 -3.54
C VAL A 113 0.86 -11.63 -2.42
N ARG A 114 1.80 -12.55 -2.18
CA ARG A 114 2.86 -12.40 -1.17
C ARG A 114 3.75 -11.19 -1.49
N LEU A 115 4.05 -10.97 -2.76
CA LEU A 115 4.85 -9.84 -3.25
C LEU A 115 4.17 -8.47 -3.09
N GLU A 116 2.86 -8.42 -2.81
CA GLU A 116 2.18 -7.16 -2.46
C GLU A 116 2.44 -6.70 -1.01
N ALA A 117 3.15 -7.48 -0.20
CA ALA A 117 3.47 -7.21 1.20
C ALA A 117 4.52 -6.09 1.40
N LEU A 118 4.24 -4.90 0.88
CA LEU A 118 5.17 -3.76 0.87
C LEU A 118 5.03 -2.82 2.08
N THR A 119 4.19 -3.16 3.07
CA THR A 119 3.88 -2.32 4.24
C THR A 119 3.65 -3.15 5.50
N ASP A 120 3.76 -2.53 6.67
CA ASP A 120 3.64 -3.18 7.98
C ASP A 120 2.33 -3.95 8.18
N TYR A 121 1.19 -3.35 7.83
CA TYR A 121 -0.13 -3.98 7.94
C TYR A 121 -0.77 -4.12 6.58
N CYS A 122 -1.06 -5.37 6.23
CA CYS A 122 -1.68 -5.76 4.98
C CYS A 122 -3.16 -6.06 5.23
N TRP A 123 -4.05 -5.23 4.70
CA TRP A 123 -5.49 -5.43 4.74
C TRP A 123 -5.87 -6.29 3.55
N LEU A 124 -6.48 -7.44 3.83
CA LEU A 124 -6.79 -8.46 2.83
C LEU A 124 -8.13 -8.13 2.20
N CYS A 125 -8.13 -7.86 0.89
CA CYS A 125 -9.31 -7.39 0.16
C CYS A 125 -9.80 -8.42 -0.86
N GLU A 126 -11.09 -8.73 -0.79
CA GLU A 126 -11.80 -9.62 -1.72
C GLU A 126 -12.98 -8.90 -2.40
N GLN A 127 -13.63 -9.60 -3.32
CA GLN A 127 -14.90 -9.19 -3.96
C GLN A 127 -14.92 -7.73 -4.45
N PRO A 128 -13.97 -7.34 -5.31
CA PRO A 128 -13.96 -6.01 -5.89
C PRO A 128 -15.23 -5.75 -6.70
N GLN A 129 -15.84 -4.59 -6.46
CA GLN A 129 -17.00 -4.10 -7.17
C GLN A 129 -16.74 -2.65 -7.56
N LYS A 130 -17.02 -2.28 -8.80
CA LYS A 130 -16.83 -0.91 -9.30
C LYS A 130 -18.16 -0.26 -9.64
N LEU A 131 -18.23 1.05 -9.50
CA LEU A 131 -19.35 1.83 -10.01
C LEU A 131 -19.23 1.95 -11.52
N VAL A 132 -20.33 1.76 -12.23
CA VAL A 132 -20.40 2.03 -13.68
C VAL A 132 -20.06 3.49 -13.96
N ILE A 133 -20.58 4.39 -13.13
CA ILE A 133 -20.27 5.83 -13.17
C ILE A 133 -19.76 6.23 -11.78
N PRO A 134 -18.46 6.56 -11.62
CA PRO A 134 -17.90 7.02 -10.36
C PRO A 134 -18.52 8.34 -9.89
N PHE A 135 -18.87 8.43 -8.62
CA PHE A 135 -19.56 9.60 -8.06
C PHE A 135 -18.57 10.65 -7.58
N GLU A 136 -18.78 11.90 -7.99
CA GLU A 136 -17.99 13.02 -7.50
C GLU A 136 -18.33 13.30 -6.03
N MET A 137 -17.30 13.31 -5.19
CA MET A 137 -17.44 13.66 -3.78
C MET A 137 -16.10 14.02 -3.16
N ARG A 138 -16.14 14.75 -2.05
CA ARG A 138 -14.96 15.02 -1.22
C ARG A 138 -14.55 13.77 -0.46
N GLY A 139 -13.25 13.48 -0.48
CA GLY A 139 -12.64 12.47 0.38
C GLY A 139 -12.23 13.03 1.74
N TYR A 140 -12.04 12.15 2.72
CA TYR A 140 -11.62 12.53 4.07
C TYR A 140 -10.44 11.67 4.53
N GLN A 141 -9.71 12.16 5.54
CA GLN A 141 -8.63 11.42 6.17
C GLN A 141 -9.17 10.26 7.01
N LYS A 142 -8.37 9.19 7.13
CA LYS A 142 -8.72 7.93 7.82
C LYS A 142 -9.98 7.30 7.21
N ILE A 143 -10.58 6.34 7.92
CA ILE A 143 -11.88 5.77 7.52
C ILE A 143 -12.99 6.69 8.02
N TYR A 144 -13.93 7.00 7.14
CA TYR A 144 -15.13 7.79 7.41
C TYR A 144 -16.37 7.05 6.91
N ASN A 145 -17.56 7.46 7.37
CA ASN A 145 -18.81 6.90 6.86
C ASN A 145 -19.30 7.70 5.66
N LEU A 146 -19.72 7.01 4.59
CA LEU A 146 -20.49 7.65 3.53
C LEU A 146 -21.83 8.16 4.05
N GLU A 147 -22.27 9.30 3.52
CA GLU A 147 -23.63 9.78 3.73
C GLU A 147 -24.64 8.75 3.20
N LYS A 148 -25.77 8.61 3.91
CA LYS A 148 -26.79 7.60 3.59
C LYS A 148 -27.25 7.65 2.14
N LYS A 149 -27.55 8.85 1.62
CA LYS A 149 -27.99 9.05 0.23
C LYS A 149 -26.93 8.63 -0.79
N MET A 150 -25.66 8.97 -0.53
CA MET A 150 -24.52 8.61 -1.37
C MET A 150 -24.36 7.08 -1.42
N TYR A 151 -24.35 6.44 -0.26
CA TYR A 151 -24.29 4.99 -0.14
C TYR A 151 -25.43 4.28 -0.88
N GLU A 152 -26.68 4.70 -0.66
CA GLU A 152 -27.85 4.07 -1.28
C GLU A 152 -27.82 4.19 -2.81
N ALA A 153 -27.40 5.35 -3.33
CA ALA A 153 -27.20 5.53 -4.76
C ALA A 153 -26.07 4.66 -5.30
N ALA A 154 -24.93 4.60 -4.59
CA ALA A 154 -23.75 3.88 -5.04
C ALA A 154 -24.00 2.38 -5.03
N ALA A 155 -24.67 1.85 -4.00
CA ALA A 155 -25.00 0.43 -3.87
C ALA A 155 -25.81 -0.09 -5.07
N ARG A 156 -26.68 0.74 -5.66
CA ARG A 156 -27.46 0.39 -6.86
C ARG A 156 -26.63 0.39 -8.15
N GLY A 157 -25.50 1.10 -8.18
CA GLY A 157 -24.65 1.26 -9.36
C GLY A 157 -23.43 0.35 -9.41
N LEU A 158 -23.30 -0.59 -8.46
CA LEU A 158 -22.16 -1.50 -8.37
C LEU A 158 -22.27 -2.62 -9.40
N THR A 159 -21.15 -2.90 -10.08
CA THR A 159 -20.95 -4.07 -10.92
C THR A 159 -19.81 -4.92 -10.36
N LYS A 160 -19.97 -6.24 -10.47
CA LYS A 160 -18.91 -7.19 -10.13
C LYS A 160 -17.74 -7.00 -11.11
N VAL A 161 -16.53 -7.23 -10.60
CA VAL A 161 -15.32 -7.18 -11.40
C VAL A 161 -14.75 -8.59 -11.55
N GLU A 162 -14.35 -8.92 -12.77
CA GLU A 162 -13.60 -10.13 -13.07
C GLU A 162 -12.11 -9.85 -12.80
N SER A 163 -11.62 -10.29 -11.64
CA SER A 163 -10.20 -10.19 -11.28
C SER A 163 -9.36 -11.09 -12.18
N PRO A 164 -8.14 -10.68 -12.58
CA PRO A 164 -7.25 -11.55 -13.35
C PRO A 164 -6.86 -12.83 -12.59
N LEU A 165 -6.76 -12.74 -11.26
CA LEU A 165 -6.62 -13.88 -10.36
C LEU A 165 -7.52 -13.65 -9.14
N PRO A 166 -8.75 -14.20 -9.10
CA PRO A 166 -9.60 -14.15 -7.92
C PRO A 166 -8.91 -14.87 -6.75
N VAL A 167 -8.79 -14.19 -5.61
CA VAL A 167 -8.17 -14.75 -4.41
C VAL A 167 -9.21 -14.90 -3.32
N LYS A 168 -9.20 -16.06 -2.65
CA LYS A 168 -9.91 -16.30 -1.40
C LYS A 168 -8.85 -16.53 -0.32
N PHE A 169 -8.78 -15.65 0.66
CA PHE A 169 -7.80 -15.76 1.73
C PHE A 169 -8.19 -16.89 2.70
N PRO A 170 -7.35 -17.91 2.90
CA PRO A 170 -7.68 -19.01 3.78
C PRO A 170 -7.74 -18.53 5.24
N LEU A 171 -8.73 -19.00 6.00
CA LEU A 171 -8.84 -18.68 7.42
C LEU A 171 -7.97 -19.65 8.24
N PRO A 172 -7.11 -19.15 9.15
CA PRO A 172 -6.40 -19.99 10.11
C PRO A 172 -7.31 -20.87 10.98
N ASP A 173 -8.46 -20.35 11.42
CA ASP A 173 -9.54 -21.15 12.01
C ASP A 173 -10.79 -20.99 11.13
N PRO A 174 -11.21 -22.03 10.38
CA PRO A 174 -12.40 -21.97 9.54
C PRO A 174 -13.71 -21.66 10.30
N ARG A 175 -13.72 -21.81 11.63
CA ARG A 175 -14.89 -21.52 12.48
C ARG A 175 -14.91 -20.07 12.98
N ASP A 176 -13.80 -19.36 12.87
CA ASP A 176 -13.69 -17.95 13.23
C ASP A 176 -13.44 -17.11 11.97
N PRO A 177 -14.47 -16.46 11.40
CA PRO A 177 -14.30 -15.60 10.22
C PRO A 177 -13.41 -14.38 10.48
N PHE A 178 -13.02 -14.12 11.73
CA PHE A 178 -12.13 -13.05 12.14
C PHE A 178 -10.72 -13.54 12.51
N SER A 179 -10.39 -14.81 12.20
CA SER A 179 -9.11 -15.42 12.58
C SER A 179 -7.90 -14.78 11.88
N LEU A 180 -8.11 -14.07 10.77
CA LEU A 180 -7.08 -13.31 10.05
C LEU A 180 -6.78 -11.96 10.75
N LYS A 181 -5.96 -12.05 11.79
CA LYS A 181 -5.45 -10.91 12.58
C LYS A 181 -3.91 -10.88 12.56
N PRO A 182 -3.27 -9.72 12.82
CA PRO A 182 -1.82 -9.66 12.95
C PRO A 182 -1.31 -10.68 13.98
N GLY A 183 -0.31 -11.48 13.61
CA GLY A 183 0.26 -12.57 14.41
C GLY A 183 -0.47 -13.92 14.28
N SER A 184 -1.47 -14.05 13.41
CA SER A 184 -2.26 -15.29 13.27
C SER A 184 -1.64 -16.35 12.36
N LEU A 185 -0.68 -15.99 11.50
CA LEU A 185 -0.09 -16.92 10.53
C LEU A 185 1.19 -17.59 11.05
N LEU A 186 1.75 -17.11 12.16
CA LEU A 186 2.96 -17.63 12.77
C LEU A 186 2.67 -18.76 13.76
N LEU A 187 2.48 -19.99 13.27
CA LEU A 187 2.50 -21.19 14.13
C LEU A 187 3.33 -22.37 13.62
N ASN A 188 3.83 -22.39 12.38
CA ASN A 188 4.64 -23.50 11.88
C ASN A 188 5.94 -23.01 11.23
N ALA A 189 6.83 -22.41 12.00
CA ALA A 189 8.24 -22.31 11.60
C ALA A 189 8.94 -23.63 11.96
N SER A 190 8.53 -24.74 11.32
CA SER A 190 9.41 -25.90 11.20
C SER A 190 10.44 -25.56 10.13
N GLU A 191 11.71 -25.61 10.51
CA GLU A 191 12.87 -25.37 9.66
C GLU A 191 12.73 -26.02 8.27
N SER A 192 12.59 -25.20 7.23
CA SER A 192 12.83 -25.66 5.86
C SER A 192 13.46 -24.54 5.03
N LYS A 193 14.76 -24.73 4.81
CA LYS A 193 15.61 -24.30 3.70
C LYS A 193 15.19 -23.02 2.95
N GLN A 194 16.04 -22.01 3.05
CA GLN A 194 16.19 -20.97 2.04
C GLN A 194 16.34 -21.64 0.66
N SER A 195 15.27 -21.68 -0.11
CA SER A 195 15.33 -21.74 -1.56
C SER A 195 15.16 -20.30 -2.04
N GLU A 196 16.28 -19.67 -2.40
CA GLU A 196 16.29 -18.49 -3.26
C GLU A 196 15.56 -18.86 -4.56
N PRO A 197 14.38 -18.30 -4.84
CA PRO A 197 13.81 -18.38 -6.17
C PRO A 197 14.71 -17.54 -7.08
N GLY A 198 14.92 -17.99 -8.32
CA GLY A 198 15.64 -17.22 -9.34
C GLY A 198 14.88 -15.94 -9.65
N GLU A 199 15.11 -14.90 -8.85
CA GLU A 199 14.47 -13.61 -8.98
C GLU A 199 14.96 -12.98 -10.28
N SER A 200 14.05 -12.76 -11.24
CA SER A 200 14.43 -12.09 -12.47
C SER A 200 14.85 -10.64 -12.14
N SER A 201 15.85 -10.15 -12.87
CA SER A 201 16.27 -8.74 -12.77
C SER A 201 15.10 -7.76 -13.03
N SER A 202 14.10 -8.17 -13.82
CA SER A 202 12.91 -7.36 -14.10
C SER A 202 11.95 -7.28 -12.91
N LEU A 203 11.68 -8.39 -12.22
CA LEU A 203 10.79 -8.43 -11.06
C LEU A 203 11.34 -7.57 -9.92
N SER A 204 12.63 -7.70 -9.62
CA SER A 204 13.28 -6.90 -8.56
C SER A 204 13.25 -5.40 -8.87
N ALA A 205 13.49 -5.01 -10.14
CA ALA A 205 13.35 -3.64 -10.59
C ALA A 205 11.91 -3.12 -10.46
N ALA A 206 10.91 -3.94 -10.79
CA ALA A 206 9.50 -3.58 -10.67
C ALA A 206 9.06 -3.40 -9.21
N ILE A 207 9.52 -4.27 -8.30
CA ILE A 207 9.30 -4.12 -6.85
C ILE A 207 9.91 -2.82 -6.34
N ALA A 208 11.16 -2.52 -6.71
CA ALA A 208 11.83 -1.28 -6.33
C ALA A 208 11.08 -0.04 -6.87
N GLY A 209 10.60 -0.09 -8.12
CA GLY A 209 9.78 0.95 -8.73
C GLY A 209 8.48 1.21 -7.96
N ALA A 210 7.78 0.15 -7.55
CA ALA A 210 6.56 0.25 -6.75
C ALA A 210 6.81 0.85 -5.35
N GLN A 211 7.91 0.48 -4.70
CA GLN A 211 8.29 1.04 -3.40
C GLN A 211 8.57 2.54 -3.50
N VAL A 212 9.35 2.97 -4.49
CA VAL A 212 9.61 4.40 -4.75
C VAL A 212 8.30 5.14 -5.01
N ALA A 213 7.43 4.58 -5.86
CA ALA A 213 6.12 5.14 -6.15
C ALA A 213 5.26 5.31 -4.88
N ALA A 214 5.26 4.36 -3.95
CA ALA A 214 4.47 4.44 -2.72
C ALA A 214 4.96 5.56 -1.76
N THR A 215 6.28 5.78 -1.67
CA THR A 215 6.85 6.74 -0.71
C THR A 215 6.59 8.21 -1.06
N GLN A 216 6.23 8.52 -2.30
CA GLN A 216 6.03 9.91 -2.74
C GLN A 216 4.89 10.64 -2.00
N PHE A 217 3.94 9.91 -1.42
CA PHE A 217 2.79 10.46 -0.69
C PHE A 217 3.00 10.49 0.83
N SER A 218 4.09 9.89 1.35
CA SER A 218 4.37 9.78 2.78
C SER A 218 4.92 11.07 3.40
N LYS A 219 5.40 12.03 2.59
CA LYS A 219 6.09 13.24 3.09
C LYS A 219 5.22 14.20 3.93
N ASN A 220 3.90 14.01 3.99
CA ASN A 220 3.00 14.87 4.77
C ASN A 220 2.30 14.18 5.96
N GLN A 221 2.78 13.01 6.41
CA GLN A 221 2.31 12.40 7.67
C GLN A 221 3.45 12.22 8.66
N ASN A 222 3.58 13.22 9.53
CA ASN A 222 4.22 13.25 10.86
C ASN A 222 5.74 13.48 10.98
N HIS A 223 6.01 14.57 11.71
CA HIS A 223 7.03 14.74 12.72
C HIS A 223 7.37 13.42 13.47
N SER A 224 8.68 13.18 13.62
CA SER A 224 9.35 12.30 14.60
C SER A 224 8.94 10.82 14.68
N SER A 225 9.80 9.96 14.12
CA SER A 225 10.34 8.75 14.76
C SER A 225 11.34 8.10 13.79
N SER A 226 12.63 8.34 13.97
CA SER A 226 13.69 7.59 13.32
C SER A 226 13.95 6.31 14.12
N TYR A 227 13.67 5.16 13.53
CA TYR A 227 14.27 3.90 13.94
C TYR A 227 15.20 3.44 12.82
N SER A 228 16.50 3.68 13.02
CA SER A 228 17.55 3.10 12.18
C SER A 228 17.68 1.61 12.49
N THR A 229 17.61 0.80 11.44
CA THR A 229 17.99 -0.61 11.44
C THR A 229 19.46 -0.75 11.81
N ARG A 230 19.75 -1.53 12.86
CA ARG A 230 21.09 -1.93 13.29
C ARG A 230 21.65 -2.94 12.28
N THR A 231 22.69 -2.56 11.55
CA THR A 231 23.64 -3.51 10.94
C THR A 231 24.93 -3.42 11.74
N SER A 232 25.25 -4.51 12.42
CA SER A 232 26.51 -4.73 13.15
C SER A 232 27.68 -4.89 12.17
N VAL A 233 28.60 -3.93 12.18
CA VAL A 233 29.98 -4.13 11.73
C VAL A 233 30.89 -3.44 12.75
N MET A 234 31.81 -4.21 13.34
CA MET A 234 32.87 -3.71 14.21
C MET A 234 33.74 -2.71 13.44
N ASN A 235 34.01 -1.53 14.00
CA ASN A 235 35.27 -0.81 13.81
C ASN A 235 35.45 0.29 14.86
N ILE A 236 36.40 0.03 15.75
CA ILE A 236 37.44 0.88 16.36
C ILE A 236 37.14 2.39 16.48
N ASP A 237 37.16 2.83 17.75
CA ASP A 237 37.20 4.20 18.26
C ASP A 237 38.11 5.15 17.46
N THR A 238 37.58 6.32 17.08
CA THR A 238 38.31 7.57 17.29
C THR A 238 37.32 8.74 17.46
N SER A 239 37.26 9.24 18.69
CA SER A 239 36.55 10.46 19.09
C SER A 239 37.26 11.73 18.60
N ARG A 240 36.53 12.72 18.05
CA ARG A 240 36.51 14.16 18.45
C ARG A 240 36.11 15.13 17.31
N ASN A 241 35.22 16.06 17.67
CA ASN A 241 35.05 17.44 17.17
C ASN A 241 34.35 17.67 15.82
N VAL A 242 33.04 17.97 15.88
CA VAL A 242 32.30 18.70 14.84
C VAL A 242 31.60 19.87 15.53
N GLU A 243 32.26 21.03 15.58
CA GLU A 243 31.64 22.31 15.96
C GLU A 243 32.58 23.47 15.57
N THR A 244 32.92 23.58 14.27
CA THR A 244 33.60 24.78 13.73
C THR A 244 33.45 24.98 12.21
N ALA A 245 32.91 24.04 11.44
CA ALA A 245 32.87 24.17 9.96
C ALA A 245 31.70 25.01 9.40
N SER A 246 30.95 25.73 10.24
CA SER A 246 29.77 26.50 9.81
C SER A 246 30.04 28.00 9.57
N SER A 247 31.14 28.55 10.08
CA SER A 247 31.46 29.99 9.89
C SER A 247 32.22 30.27 8.60
N ASP A 248 33.04 29.31 8.15
CA ASP A 248 34.01 29.58 7.07
C ASP A 248 33.41 29.42 5.67
N LEU A 249 32.26 28.73 5.55
CA LEU A 249 31.54 28.55 4.29
C LEU A 249 30.68 29.77 3.91
N GLU A 250 30.18 30.53 4.88
CA GLU A 250 29.44 31.76 4.59
C GLU A 250 30.36 32.89 4.12
N GLU A 251 31.60 32.94 4.62
CA GLU A 251 32.58 33.97 4.24
C GLU A 251 33.10 33.75 2.80
N ILE A 252 33.34 32.50 2.40
CA ILE A 252 33.76 32.14 1.03
C ILE A 252 32.63 32.43 0.02
N PHE A 253 31.37 32.20 0.38
CA PHE A 253 30.24 32.48 -0.51
C PHE A 253 30.01 33.99 -0.69
N ALA A 254 30.26 34.80 0.35
CA ALA A 254 30.15 36.26 0.27
C ALA A 254 31.26 36.89 -0.60
N GLU A 255 32.47 36.33 -0.61
CA GLU A 255 33.57 36.78 -1.49
C GLU A 255 33.32 36.43 -2.97
N ALA A 256 32.83 35.22 -3.26
CA ALA A 256 32.52 34.81 -4.63
C ALA A 256 31.42 35.67 -5.27
N VAL A 257 30.43 36.11 -4.48
CA VAL A 257 29.33 36.99 -4.93
C VAL A 257 29.80 38.42 -5.18
N ARG A 258 30.85 38.91 -4.50
CA ARG A 258 31.45 40.23 -4.79
C ARG A 258 32.24 40.21 -6.11
N ALA A 259 32.99 39.15 -6.38
CA ALA A 259 33.81 39.04 -7.59
C ALA A 259 32.97 39.02 -8.88
N LEU A 260 31.74 38.50 -8.84
CA LEU A 260 30.84 38.43 -10.00
C LEU A 260 30.09 39.75 -10.30
N LYS A 261 30.15 40.76 -9.43
CA LYS A 261 29.47 42.05 -9.62
C LYS A 261 30.39 43.18 -10.09
N SER A 262 31.68 42.91 -10.30
CA SER A 262 32.68 43.88 -10.75
C SER A 262 33.35 43.51 -12.08
N SER A 263 32.68 42.76 -12.95
CA SER A 263 33.09 42.52 -14.35
C SER A 263 31.94 42.77 -15.31
#